data_AF-A0A7X0IMZ9-F1
#
_entry.id   AF-A0A7X0IMZ9-F1
#
_cell.length_a   1.000
_cell.length_b   1.000
_cell.length_c   1.000
_cell.angle_alpha   90.00
_cell.angle_beta   90.00
_cell.angle_gamma   90.00
#
_symmetry.space_group_name_H-M   'P 1'
#
loop_
_entity.id
_entity.type
_entity.pdbx_description
1 polymer ?
#
loop_
_entity_poly.entity_id
_entity_poly.type
_entity_poly.pdbx_seq_one_letter_code
_entity_poly.pdbx_strand_id
1 'polypeptide(L)' 'MAVTKLERWKSERKAQVKPLVVSQKTHVVEIECSHCHRHFFRWSSMAAAYWRCDDCSTIA' A
#
# COMPACT_ATOMS: atom_id res chain seq x y z
N MET A 1 -19.49 -11.60 -20.64
CA MET A 1 -19.20 -10.16 -20.49
C MET A 1 -17.70 -9.94 -20.63
N ALA A 2 -17.26 -9.12 -21.59
CA ALA A 2 -15.84 -8.85 -21.78
C ALA A 2 -15.37 -7.81 -20.75
N VAL A 3 -14.54 -8.22 -19.80
CA VAL A 3 -13.93 -7.31 -18.81
C VAL A 3 -12.99 -6.38 -19.58
N THR A 4 -13.29 -5.08 -19.59
CA THR A 4 -12.46 -4.10 -20.30
C THR A 4 -11.11 -3.92 -19.60
N LYS A 5 -10.07 -3.47 -20.34
CA LYS A 5 -8.77 -3.14 -19.72
C LYS A 5 -8.92 -2.14 -18.56
N LEU A 6 -9.90 -1.23 -18.66
CA LEU A 6 -10.21 -0.24 -17.62
C LEU A 6 -10.77 -0.89 -16.35
N GLU A 7 -11.70 -1.84 -16.51
CA GLU A 7 -12.28 -2.64 -15.43
C GLU A 7 -11.22 -3.50 -14.74
N ARG A 8 -10.31 -4.11 -15.52
CA ARG A 8 -9.16 -4.86 -14.99
C ARG A 8 -8.23 -3.96 -14.17
N TRP A 9 -7.86 -2.78 -14.69
CA TRP A 9 -6.99 -1.83 -13.98
C TRP A 9 -7.64 -1.27 -12.69
N LYS A 10 -8.96 -1.05 -12.72
CA LYS A 10 -9.74 -0.62 -11.55
C LYS A 10 -9.84 -1.73 -10.50
N SER A 11 -9.93 -2.98 -10.94
CA SER A 11 -9.91 -4.17 -10.07
C SER A 11 -8.53 -4.42 -9.49
N GLU A 12 -7.46 -4.27 -10.26
CA GLU A 12 -6.07 -4.36 -9.79
C GLU A 12 -5.75 -3.30 -8.75
N ARG A 13 -6.23 -2.05 -8.92
CA ARG A 13 -6.11 -1.01 -7.88
C ARG A 13 -6.94 -1.29 -6.62
N LYS A 14 -8.08 -1.97 -6.75
CA LYS A 14 -8.88 -2.41 -5.60
C LYS A 14 -8.29 -3.65 -4.92
N ALA A 15 -7.60 -4.49 -5.68
CA ALA A 15 -6.98 -5.73 -5.23
C ALA A 15 -5.55 -5.53 -4.71
N GLN A 16 -4.95 -4.35 -4.92
CA GLN A 16 -3.80 -3.95 -4.12
C GLN A 16 -4.27 -3.92 -2.66
N VAL A 17 -3.80 -4.94 -1.93
CA VAL A 17 -3.88 -5.03 -0.48
C VAL A 17 -3.52 -3.66 0.06
N LYS A 18 -4.47 -3.03 0.75
CA LYS A 18 -4.16 -1.80 1.46
C LYS A 18 -3.28 -2.20 2.64
N PRO A 19 -1.99 -1.82 2.70
CA PRO A 19 -1.18 -1.85 3.89
C PRO A 19 -1.97 -1.39 5.08
N LEU A 20 -1.67 -2.08 6.15
CA LEU A 20 -2.20 -1.80 7.44
C LEU A 20 -1.59 -0.48 7.92
N VAL A 21 -2.36 0.61 7.77
CA VAL A 21 -1.99 1.92 8.32
C VAL A 21 -2.29 1.88 9.81
N VAL A 22 -1.23 1.82 10.62
CA VAL A 22 -1.31 1.76 12.09
C VAL A 22 -1.55 3.15 12.68
N SER A 23 -0.98 4.17 12.04
CA SER A 23 -1.13 5.57 12.48
C SER A 23 -1.04 6.52 11.29
N GLN A 24 -1.86 7.56 11.28
CA GLN A 24 -1.80 8.61 10.28
C GLN A 24 -1.61 9.97 10.96
N LYS A 25 -0.44 10.58 10.75
CA LYS A 25 -0.19 11.99 11.02
C LYS A 25 -0.39 12.79 9.74
N THR A 26 -0.48 14.11 9.86
CA THR A 26 -0.86 15.04 8.78
C THR A 26 -0.13 14.78 7.45
N HIS A 27 1.16 14.45 7.52
CA HIS A 27 1.98 14.20 6.34
C HIS A 27 2.66 12.83 6.31
N VAL A 28 2.58 12.05 7.38
CA VAL A 28 3.32 10.78 7.53
C VAL A 28 2.35 9.71 8.00
N VAL A 29 2.36 8.57 7.32
CA VAL A 29 1.66 7.35 7.72
C VAL A 29 2.66 6.34 8.26
N GLU A 30 2.31 5.75 9.38
CA GLU A 30 2.95 4.54 9.92
C GLU A 30 2.25 3.33 9.33
N ILE A 31 3.04 2.43 8.76
CA ILE A 31 2.57 1.25 8.07
C ILE A 31 3.23 0.04 8.72
N GLU A 32 2.43 -0.97 9.05
CA GLU A 32 2.94 -2.29 9.42
C GLU A 32 3.02 -3.17 8.18
N CYS A 33 4.18 -3.78 7.95
CA CYS A 33 4.32 -4.76 6.89
C CYS A 33 3.66 -6.09 7.29
N SER A 34 2.72 -6.56 6.47
CA SER A 34 2.07 -7.86 6.68
C SER A 34 3.00 -9.08 6.61
N HIS A 35 4.21 -8.94 6.04
CA HIS A 35 5.17 -10.04 5.90
C HIS A 35 6.15 -10.16 7.06
N CYS A 36 6.73 -9.04 7.51
CA CYS A 36 7.78 -9.03 8.52
C CYS A 36 7.34 -8.36 9.83
N HIS A 37 6.11 -7.86 9.90
CA HIS A 37 5.54 -7.14 11.03
C HIS A 37 6.37 -5.93 11.50
N ARG A 38 7.27 -5.43 10.65
CA ARG A 38 8.03 -4.22 10.93
C ARG A 38 7.21 -2.99 10.57
N HIS A 39 7.34 -1.97 11.41
CA HIS A 39 6.72 -0.67 11.22
C HIS A 39 7.68 0.23 10.45
N PHE A 40 7.16 0.93 9.45
CA PHE A 40 7.90 1.93 8.70
C PHE A 40 7.02 3.14 8.40
N PHE A 41 7.66 4.29 8.16
CA PHE A 41 6.98 5.56 7.96
C PHE A 41 7.09 6.01 6.51
N ARG A 42 5.99 6.46 5.92
CA ARG A 42 5.95 7.02 4.57
C ARG A 42 5.19 8.32 4.54
N TRP A 43 5.54 9.21 3.63
CA TRP A 43 4.76 10.42 3.39
C TRP A 43 3.39 10.03 2.83
N SER A 44 2.30 10.59 3.37
CA SER A 44 0.93 10.28 2.94
C SER A 44 0.72 10.55 1.44
N SER A 45 1.42 11.53 0.88
CA SER A 45 1.44 11.85 -0.55
C SER A 45 2.12 10.79 -1.42
N MET A 46 3.10 10.06 -0.87
CA MET A 46 3.86 9.02 -1.57
C MET A 46 3.36 7.61 -1.27
N ALA A 47 2.62 7.46 -0.17
CA ALA A 47 2.07 6.19 0.30
C ALA A 47 1.32 5.49 -0.85
N ALA A 48 0.32 6.13 -1.46
CA ALA A 48 -0.48 5.51 -2.52
C ALA A 48 0.30 5.03 -3.76
N ALA A 49 1.55 5.48 -3.97
CA ALA A 49 2.38 5.09 -5.10
C ALA A 49 3.44 4.03 -4.76
N TYR A 50 3.83 3.87 -3.49
CA TYR A 50 4.96 3.02 -3.10
C TYR A 50 4.76 2.41 -1.72
N TRP A 51 4.17 1.21 -1.69
CA TRP A 51 3.86 0.43 -0.48
C TRP A 51 4.79 -0.77 -0.31
N ARG A 52 6.10 -0.54 -0.48
CA ARG A 52 7.12 -1.55 -0.22
C ARG A 52 7.70 -1.33 1.16
N CYS A 53 7.81 -2.41 1.94
CA CYS A 53 8.52 -2.40 3.21
C CYS A 53 10.02 -2.18 2.96
N ASP A 54 10.63 -1.24 3.67
CA ASP A 54 12.05 -0.93 3.52
C ASP A 54 12.96 -2.08 4.00
N ASP A 55 12.48 -2.94 4.91
CA ASP A 55 13.26 -4.04 5.46
C ASP A 55 13.26 -5.31 4.60
N CYS A 56 12.09 -5.73 4.11
CA CYS A 56 11.96 -6.99 3.37
C CYS A 56 11.62 -6.79 1.89
N SER A 57 11.50 -5.55 1.42
CA SER A 57 11.17 -5.18 0.03
C SER A 57 9.85 -5.74 -0.51
N THR A 58 9.07 -6.45 0.32
CA THR A 58 7.75 -6.96 -0.03
C THR A 58 6.72 -5.84 0.00
N ILE A 59 5.65 -6.01 -0.76
CA ILE A 59 4.51 -5.11 -0.71
C ILE A 59 3.82 -5.34 0.63
N ALA A 60 3.62 -4.27 1.41
CA ALA A 60 3.06 -4.32 2.76
C ALA A 60 1.54 -4.57 2.73
#